data_AF-A0A9E0X416-F1
#
_entry.id   AF-A0A9E0X416-F1
#
_cell.length_a   1.000
_cell.length_b   1.000
_cell.length_c   1.000
_cell.angle_alpha   90.00
_cell.angle_beta   90.00
_cell.angle_gamma   90.00
#
_symmetry.space_group_name_H-M   'P 1'
#
loop_
_entity.id
_entity.type
_entity.pdbx_description
1 polymer ?
#
loop_
_entity_poly.entity_id
_entity_poly.type
_entity_poly.pdbx_seq_one_letter_code
_entity_poly.pdbx_strand_id
1 'polypeptide(L)'
;MSSSLITIVQPNLDGSLPIPEPDAPSAFEQAQAQLQQQTEALQERLQDMQELLNKPLSAILDERDKALEAAAAWDAFGAMWLLAQRAMRRVALDLAAAQGLDEAAVVARAMAHANAVLNSEGEDLGGSIAPAQLAHIARHKAYLRKQFRQG
;
A
#
# COMPACT_ATOMS: atom_id res chain seq x y z
N MET A 1 -9.80 69.82 6.01
CA MET A 1 -10.60 70.15 7.21
C MET A 1 -12.05 69.84 6.88
N SER A 2 -12.53 68.67 7.28
CA SER A 2 -13.90 68.23 6.99
C SER A 2 -14.82 68.76 8.09
N SER A 3 -15.70 69.70 7.74
CA SER A 3 -16.74 70.20 8.64
C SER A 3 -17.71 69.07 8.98
N SER A 4 -17.83 68.73 10.26
CA SER A 4 -18.87 67.85 10.77
C SER A 4 -20.18 68.64 10.85
N LEU A 5 -21.19 68.27 10.05
CA LEU A 5 -22.55 68.80 10.15
C LEU A 5 -23.20 68.24 11.42
N ILE A 6 -23.38 69.08 12.44
CA ILE A 6 -24.14 68.72 13.64
C ILE A 6 -25.62 68.63 13.24
N THR A 7 -26.19 67.42 13.27
CA THR A 7 -27.62 67.17 13.06
C THR A 7 -28.31 67.08 14.42
N ILE A 8 -29.29 67.95 14.68
CA ILE A 8 -30.12 67.91 15.89
C ILE A 8 -31.30 66.97 15.63
N VAL A 9 -31.39 65.86 16.37
CA VAL A 9 -32.43 64.83 16.23
C VAL A 9 -33.63 65.18 17.11
N GLN A 10 -34.85 65.16 16.55
CA GLN A 10 -36.09 65.33 17.32
C GLN A 10 -36.52 64.00 17.97
N PRO A 11 -36.93 64.01 19.26
CA PRO A 11 -37.48 62.82 19.91
C PRO A 11 -38.83 62.42 19.29
N ASN A 12 -39.15 61.13 19.37
CA ASN A 12 -40.46 60.59 19.00
C ASN A 12 -41.55 61.12 19.95
N LEU A 13 -42.82 61.02 19.53
CA LEU A 13 -43.99 61.51 20.29
C LEU A 13 -44.13 60.90 21.71
N ASP A 14 -43.47 59.78 21.98
CA ASP A 14 -43.43 59.08 23.27
C ASP A 14 -42.21 59.46 24.14
N GLY A 15 -41.37 60.40 23.67
CA GLY A 15 -40.16 60.85 24.36
C GLY A 15 -38.93 59.95 24.14
N SER A 16 -39.03 58.89 23.34
CA SER A 16 -37.88 58.07 22.95
C SER A 16 -37.03 58.79 21.89
N LEU A 17 -35.71 58.68 21.98
CA LEU A 17 -34.82 59.12 20.90
C LEU A 17 -34.86 58.06 19.79
N PRO A 18 -35.04 58.43 18.51
CA PRO A 18 -34.90 57.48 17.43
C PRO A 18 -33.47 56.93 17.47
N ILE A 19 -33.34 55.62 17.65
CA ILE A 19 -32.05 54.93 17.57
C ILE A 19 -31.56 55.18 16.14
N PRO A 20 -30.36 55.76 15.94
CA PRO A 20 -29.82 55.93 14.60
C PRO A 20 -29.78 54.56 13.93
N GLU A 21 -30.41 54.43 12.76
CA GLU A 21 -30.20 53.26 11.92
C GLU A 21 -28.69 53.10 11.71
N PRO A 22 -28.13 51.88 11.84
CA PRO A 22 -26.71 51.69 11.60
C PRO A 22 -26.38 52.23 10.22
N ASP A 23 -25.35 53.09 10.15
CA ASP A 23 -24.90 53.68 8.90
C ASP A 23 -24.70 52.57 7.86
N ALA A 24 -25.27 52.77 6.66
CA ALA A 24 -25.06 51.83 5.56
C ALA A 24 -23.56 51.65 5.34
N PRO A 25 -23.07 50.40 5.21
CA PRO A 25 -21.63 50.14 5.14
C PRO A 25 -21.02 50.97 4.03
N SER A 26 -19.91 51.65 4.34
CA SER A 26 -19.21 52.50 3.40
C SER A 26 -18.73 51.67 2.19
N ALA A 27 -18.53 52.31 1.04
CA ALA A 27 -18.02 51.64 -0.15
C ALA A 27 -16.69 50.89 0.09
N PHE A 28 -15.90 51.36 1.07
CA PHE A 28 -14.66 50.72 1.49
C PHE A 28 -14.89 49.44 2.32
N GLU A 29 -15.85 49.46 3.24
CA GLU A 29 -16.23 48.28 4.04
C GLU A 29 -16.89 47.21 3.16
N GLN A 30 -17.72 47.62 2.19
CA GLN A 30 -18.28 46.70 1.19
C GLN A 30 -17.18 46.07 0.33
N ALA A 31 -16.20 46.85 -0.12
CA ALA A 31 -15.07 46.33 -0.89
C ALA A 31 -14.19 45.37 -0.08
N GLN A 32 -13.95 45.65 1.22
CA GLN A 32 -13.24 44.72 2.11
C GLN A 32 -14.02 43.42 2.34
N ALA A 33 -15.31 43.51 2.63
CA ALA A 33 -16.16 42.34 2.83
C ALA A 33 -16.19 41.45 1.57
N GLN A 34 -16.24 42.06 0.39
CA GLN A 34 -16.24 41.36 -0.90
C GLN A 34 -14.87 40.72 -1.21
N LEU A 35 -13.78 41.33 -0.77
CA LEU A 35 -12.44 40.74 -0.82
C LEU A 35 -12.31 39.54 0.13
N GLN A 36 -12.79 39.68 1.37
CA GLN A 36 -12.79 38.61 2.37
C GLN A 36 -13.57 37.39 1.88
N GLN A 37 -14.78 37.60 1.36
CA GLN A 37 -15.59 36.54 0.75
C GLN A 37 -14.89 35.86 -0.43
N GLN A 38 -14.19 36.61 -1.28
CA GLN A 38 -13.41 36.03 -2.37
C GLN A 38 -12.23 35.19 -1.85
N THR A 39 -11.52 35.65 -0.81
CA THR A 39 -10.44 34.87 -0.20
C THR A 39 -10.94 33.59 0.46
N GLU A 40 -12.07 33.63 1.17
CA GLU A 40 -12.68 32.45 1.79
C GLU A 40 -13.10 31.43 0.73
N ALA A 41 -13.79 31.89 -0.33
CA ALA A 41 -14.20 31.03 -1.44
C ALA A 41 -12.99 30.40 -2.18
N LEU A 42 -11.89 31.13 -2.31
CA LEU A 42 -10.64 30.60 -2.88
C LEU A 42 -9.99 29.56 -1.95
N GLN A 43 -9.99 29.79 -0.64
CA GLN A 43 -9.47 28.83 0.33
C GLN A 43 -10.28 27.53 0.33
N GLU A 44 -11.60 27.63 0.33
CA GLU A 44 -12.50 26.46 0.27
C GLU A 44 -12.26 25.66 -1.01
N ARG A 45 -12.15 26.34 -2.17
CA ARG A 45 -11.85 25.68 -3.45
C ARG A 45 -10.48 24.99 -3.46
N LEU A 46 -9.48 25.56 -2.80
CA LEU A 46 -8.16 24.93 -2.67
C LEU A 46 -8.21 23.71 -1.75
N GLN A 47 -8.97 23.75 -0.66
CA GLN A 47 -9.18 22.62 0.24
C GLN A 47 -9.90 21.47 -0.46
N ASP A 48 -10.99 21.77 -1.19
CA ASP A 48 -11.73 20.76 -1.97
C ASP A 48 -10.83 20.08 -3.01
N MET A 49 -10.02 20.87 -3.71
CA MET A 49 -9.08 20.34 -4.70
C MET A 49 -7.99 19.49 -4.03
N GLN A 50 -7.46 19.93 -2.89
CA GLN A 50 -6.48 19.19 -2.10
C GLN A 50 -7.05 17.84 -1.63
N GLU A 51 -8.29 17.81 -1.15
CA GLU A 51 -8.97 16.59 -0.71
C GLU A 51 -9.19 15.62 -1.87
N LEU A 52 -9.64 16.13 -3.01
CA LEU A 52 -9.85 15.34 -4.22
C LEU A 52 -8.55 14.71 -4.74
N LEU A 53 -7.43 15.43 -4.65
CA LEU A 53 -6.10 14.94 -5.06
C LEU A 53 -5.46 14.00 -4.02
N ASN A 54 -5.71 14.20 -2.73
CA ASN A 54 -5.18 13.35 -1.68
C ASN A 54 -5.79 11.95 -1.71
N LYS A 55 -7.05 11.80 -2.14
CA LYS A 55 -7.73 10.51 -2.23
C LYS A 55 -7.06 9.50 -3.18
N PRO A 56 -6.74 9.82 -4.44
CA PRO A 56 -6.00 8.89 -5.30
C PRO A 56 -4.55 8.71 -4.84
N LEU A 57 -3.90 9.75 -4.31
CA LEU A 57 -2.52 9.63 -3.83
C LEU A 57 -2.40 8.66 -2.66
N SER A 58 -3.29 8.76 -1.67
CA SER A 58 -3.33 7.82 -0.54
C SER A 58 -3.56 6.38 -1.00
N ALA A 59 -4.48 6.15 -1.94
CA ALA A 59 -4.69 4.82 -2.51
C ALA A 59 -3.44 4.23 -3.19
N ILE A 60 -2.71 5.04 -3.97
CA ILE A 60 -1.46 4.62 -4.62
C ILE A 60 -0.38 4.29 -3.59
N LEU A 61 -0.27 5.10 -2.54
CA LEU A 61 0.70 4.86 -1.46
C LEU A 61 0.36 3.59 -0.69
N ASP A 62 -0.90 3.34 -0.38
CA ASP A 62 -1.36 2.12 0.28
C ASP A 62 -1.07 0.87 -0.57
N GLU A 63 -1.29 0.93 -1.88
CA GLU A 63 -0.95 -0.16 -2.80
C GLU A 63 0.55 -0.43 -2.87
N ARG A 64 1.36 0.63 -2.90
CA ARG A 64 2.82 0.54 -2.85
C ARG A 64 3.28 -0.12 -1.55
N ASP A 65 2.74 0.31 -0.41
CA ASP A 65 3.17 -0.21 0.89
C ASP A 65 2.80 -1.70 1.01
N LYS A 66 1.60 -2.10 0.56
CA LYS A 66 1.23 -3.53 0.43
C LYS A 66 2.18 -4.30 -0.49
N ALA A 67 2.61 -3.70 -1.60
CA ALA A 67 3.56 -4.34 -2.51
C ALA A 67 4.95 -4.52 -1.87
N LEU A 68 5.41 -3.54 -1.10
CA LEU A 68 6.67 -3.64 -0.35
C LEU A 68 6.60 -4.68 0.76
N GLU A 69 5.50 -4.75 1.50
CA GLU A 69 5.25 -5.78 2.51
C GLU A 69 5.25 -7.18 1.88
N ALA A 70 4.57 -7.36 0.74
CA ALA A 70 4.56 -8.62 0.01
C ALA A 70 5.97 -9.00 -0.49
N ALA A 71 6.73 -8.04 -1.03
CA ALA A 71 8.10 -8.27 -1.47
C ALA A 71 9.01 -8.70 -0.31
N ALA A 72 8.91 -8.04 0.85
CA ALA A 72 9.66 -8.41 2.04
C ALA A 72 9.28 -9.81 2.56
N ALA A 73 7.99 -10.15 2.53
CA ALA A 73 7.52 -11.49 2.90
C ALA A 73 8.09 -12.57 1.96
N TRP A 74 8.13 -12.29 0.64
CA TRP A 74 8.73 -13.21 -0.33
C TRP A 74 10.24 -13.36 -0.15
N ASP A 75 10.96 -12.29 0.16
CA ASP A 75 12.40 -12.34 0.45
C ASP A 75 12.71 -13.18 1.70
N ALA A 76 11.98 -12.93 2.79
CA ALA A 76 12.10 -13.70 4.03
C ALA A 76 11.75 -15.18 3.83
N PHE A 77 10.68 -15.46 3.07
CA PHE A 77 10.31 -16.83 2.70
C PHE A 77 11.42 -17.50 1.88
N GLY A 78 11.99 -16.80 0.90
CA GLY A 78 13.10 -17.28 0.09
C GLY A 78 14.34 -17.61 0.92
N ALA A 79 14.69 -16.75 1.89
CA ALA A 79 15.79 -16.99 2.81
C ALA A 79 15.57 -18.23 3.69
N MET A 80 14.38 -18.38 4.27
CA MET A 80 14.01 -19.55 5.06
C MET A 80 14.03 -20.83 4.21
N TRP A 81 13.50 -20.77 2.99
CA TRP A 81 13.49 -21.89 2.06
C TRP A 81 14.91 -22.35 1.70
N LEU A 82 15.80 -21.41 1.35
CA LEU A 82 17.19 -21.72 1.03
C LEU A 82 17.93 -22.30 2.24
N LEU A 83 17.72 -21.74 3.44
CA LEU A 83 18.31 -22.26 4.66
C LEU A 83 17.86 -23.70 4.92
N ALA A 84 16.56 -23.97 4.83
CA ALA A 84 16.01 -25.31 5.00
C ALA A 84 16.57 -26.29 3.95
N GLN A 85 16.67 -25.88 2.68
CA GLN A 85 17.26 -26.69 1.62
C GLN A 85 18.73 -27.01 1.90
N ARG A 86 19.52 -26.03 2.37
CA ARG A 86 20.95 -26.24 2.73
C ARG A 86 21.10 -27.16 3.94
N ALA A 87 20.27 -26.99 4.96
CA ALA A 87 20.28 -27.85 6.15
C ALA A 87 19.93 -29.30 5.78
N MET A 88 18.88 -29.52 5.00
CA MET A 88 18.51 -30.86 4.50
C MET A 88 19.60 -31.46 3.61
N ARG A 89 20.20 -30.68 2.71
CA ARG A 89 21.33 -31.14 1.88
C ARG A 89 22.51 -31.59 2.74
N ARG A 90 22.84 -30.85 3.80
CA ARG A 90 23.94 -31.23 4.69
C ARG A 90 23.68 -32.59 5.33
N VAL A 91 22.50 -32.78 5.90
CA VAL A 91 22.09 -34.07 6.50
C VAL A 91 22.14 -35.20 5.46
N ALA A 92 21.63 -34.97 4.25
CA ALA A 92 21.66 -35.97 3.19
C ALA A 92 23.08 -36.38 2.80
N LEU A 93 24.02 -35.42 2.71
CA LEU A 93 25.42 -35.70 2.41
C LEU A 93 26.14 -36.43 3.56
N ASP A 94 25.87 -36.06 4.81
CA ASP A 94 26.44 -36.76 5.97
C ASP A 94 25.96 -38.24 6.02
N LEU A 95 24.66 -38.48 5.74
CA LEU A 95 24.09 -39.83 5.65
C LEU A 95 24.61 -40.62 4.44
N ALA A 96 24.85 -39.96 3.31
CA ALA A 96 25.40 -40.57 2.11
C ALA A 96 26.87 -40.97 2.28
N ALA A 97 27.67 -40.11 2.93
CA ALA A 97 29.05 -40.41 3.28
C ALA A 97 29.14 -41.64 4.21
N ALA A 98 28.23 -41.78 5.17
CA ALA A 98 28.13 -42.97 6.02
C ALA A 98 27.83 -44.26 5.22
N GLN A 99 27.29 -44.14 4.01
CA GLN A 99 27.02 -45.24 3.07
C GLN A 99 28.09 -45.37 1.96
N GLY A 100 29.15 -44.57 2.01
CA GLY A 100 30.21 -44.58 0.99
C GLY A 100 29.81 -43.96 -0.34
N LEU A 101 28.74 -43.17 -0.38
CA LEU A 101 28.28 -42.45 -1.58
C LEU A 101 28.88 -41.05 -1.63
N ASP A 102 29.25 -40.61 -2.82
CA ASP A 102 29.72 -39.25 -3.07
C ASP A 102 28.56 -38.26 -3.32
N GLU A 103 28.87 -36.98 -3.27
CA GLU A 103 27.90 -35.92 -3.50
C GLU A 103 27.28 -35.98 -4.90
N ALA A 104 28.05 -36.36 -5.92
CA ALA A 104 27.57 -36.45 -7.30
C ALA A 104 26.45 -37.49 -7.44
N ALA A 105 26.61 -38.67 -6.85
CA ALA A 105 25.59 -39.71 -6.83
C ALA A 105 24.32 -39.25 -6.10
N VAL A 106 24.46 -38.53 -4.98
CA VAL A 106 23.32 -37.98 -4.23
C VAL A 106 22.56 -36.94 -5.05
N VAL A 107 23.28 -36.02 -5.70
CA VAL A 107 22.67 -34.98 -6.56
C VAL A 107 21.97 -35.60 -7.76
N ALA A 108 22.59 -36.58 -8.42
CA ALA A 108 21.99 -37.28 -9.56
C ALA A 108 20.67 -37.96 -9.17
N ARG A 109 20.64 -38.62 -8.00
CA ARG A 109 19.41 -39.24 -7.46
C ARG A 109 18.35 -38.20 -7.13
N ALA A 110 18.72 -37.09 -6.49
CA ALA A 110 17.78 -36.01 -6.18
C ALA A 110 17.16 -35.40 -7.45
N MET A 111 17.96 -35.21 -8.50
CA MET A 111 17.47 -34.74 -9.81
C MET A 111 16.54 -35.75 -10.46
N ALA A 112 16.86 -37.05 -10.37
CA ALA A 112 15.98 -38.11 -10.88
C ALA A 112 14.61 -38.07 -10.19
N HIS A 113 14.57 -38.02 -8.86
CA HIS A 113 13.31 -37.91 -8.10
C HIS A 113 12.52 -36.63 -8.44
N ALA A 114 13.18 -35.48 -8.57
CA ALA A 114 12.52 -34.24 -8.97
C ALA A 114 11.91 -34.34 -10.38
N ASN A 115 12.65 -34.89 -11.34
CA ASN A 115 12.14 -35.11 -12.69
C ASN A 115 10.98 -36.10 -12.71
N ALA A 116 11.02 -37.13 -11.87
CA ALA A 116 9.99 -38.14 -11.82
C ALA A 116 8.68 -37.55 -11.25
N VAL A 117 8.73 -36.78 -10.16
CA VAL A 117 7.59 -35.98 -9.67
C VAL A 117 7.03 -35.03 -10.74
N LEU A 118 7.92 -34.40 -11.52
CA LEU A 118 7.51 -33.46 -12.55
C LEU A 118 6.94 -34.15 -13.79
N ASN A 119 7.26 -35.39 -14.11
CA ASN A 119 6.87 -36.02 -15.38
C ASN A 119 5.93 -37.22 -15.25
N SER A 120 5.88 -37.85 -14.08
CA SER A 120 4.97 -38.95 -13.75
C SER A 120 3.67 -38.45 -13.10
N GLU A 121 2.63 -39.26 -13.16
CA GLU A 121 1.40 -39.07 -12.40
C GLU A 121 1.43 -39.97 -11.15
N GLY A 122 1.22 -39.39 -9.96
CA GLY A 122 1.17 -40.13 -8.70
C GLY A 122 2.51 -40.40 -8.01
N GLU A 123 3.63 -39.93 -8.56
CA GLU A 123 4.93 -40.06 -7.91
C GLU A 123 5.09 -39.03 -6.78
N ASP A 124 5.37 -39.53 -5.57
CA ASP A 124 5.64 -38.71 -4.40
C ASP A 124 7.11 -38.87 -3.94
N LEU A 125 7.58 -37.92 -3.14
CA LEU A 125 8.93 -37.95 -2.56
C LEU A 125 8.97 -38.73 -1.24
N GLY A 126 7.91 -39.47 -0.91
CA GLY A 126 7.67 -40.04 0.40
C GLY A 126 7.62 -39.00 1.53
N GLY A 127 7.70 -39.48 2.77
CA GLY A 127 7.67 -38.65 3.97
C GLY A 127 6.26 -38.21 4.41
N SER A 128 6.17 -37.65 5.61
CA SER A 128 4.90 -37.21 6.22
C SER A 128 4.39 -35.86 5.69
N ILE A 129 4.85 -35.43 4.51
CA ILE A 129 4.68 -34.07 4.04
C ILE A 129 3.29 -33.89 3.41
N ALA A 130 2.56 -32.95 4.01
CA ALA A 130 1.13 -32.73 3.86
C ALA A 130 0.68 -32.60 2.40
N PRO A 131 -0.48 -33.18 2.01
CA PRO A 131 -1.08 -33.08 0.68
C PRO A 131 -1.07 -31.68 0.04
N ALA A 132 -1.06 -30.63 0.87
CA ALA A 132 -0.96 -29.23 0.45
C ALA A 132 0.32 -28.89 -0.35
N GLN A 133 1.48 -29.48 -0.01
CA GLN A 133 2.73 -29.19 -0.72
C GLN A 133 2.76 -29.84 -2.11
N LEU A 134 2.33 -31.10 -2.21
CA LEU A 134 2.16 -31.77 -3.50
C LEU A 134 1.11 -31.08 -4.37
N ALA A 135 -0.01 -30.64 -3.78
CA ALA A 135 -1.02 -29.84 -4.48
C ALA A 135 -0.46 -28.49 -4.97
N HIS A 136 0.45 -27.86 -4.22
CA HIS A 136 1.13 -26.65 -4.65
C HIS A 136 2.08 -26.93 -5.82
N ILE A 137 2.93 -27.95 -5.72
CA ILE A 137 3.82 -28.38 -6.81
C ILE A 137 3.01 -28.71 -8.07
N ALA A 138 1.88 -29.41 -7.94
CA ALA A 138 1.00 -29.74 -9.05
C ALA A 138 0.49 -28.48 -9.79
N ARG A 139 0.11 -27.41 -9.07
CA ARG A 139 -0.30 -26.13 -9.69
C ARG A 139 0.81 -25.47 -10.51
N HIS A 140 2.08 -25.70 -10.12
CA HIS A 140 3.24 -25.07 -10.77
C HIS A 140 4.05 -26.03 -11.66
N LYS A 141 3.60 -27.27 -11.85
CA LYS A 141 4.30 -28.35 -12.57
C LYS A 141 4.75 -27.91 -13.98
N ALA A 142 3.89 -27.21 -14.73
CA ALA A 142 4.20 -26.73 -16.08
C ALA A 142 5.34 -25.70 -16.11
N TYR A 143 5.42 -24.82 -15.09
CA TYR A 143 6.51 -23.86 -14.96
C TYR A 143 7.80 -24.58 -14.54
N LEU A 144 7.72 -25.46 -13.53
CA LEU A 144 8.86 -26.21 -13.01
C LEU A 144 9.51 -27.10 -14.07
N ARG A 145 8.72 -27.80 -14.90
CA ARG A 145 9.23 -28.59 -16.04
C ARG A 145 10.14 -27.80 -16.99
N LYS A 146 9.93 -26.49 -17.14
CA LYS A 146 10.78 -25.64 -17.99
C LYS A 146 12.14 -25.37 -17.34
N GLN A 147 12.16 -25.24 -16.01
CA GLN A 147 13.38 -24.97 -15.23
C GLN A 147 14.22 -26.24 -14.99
N PHE A 148 13.57 -27.39 -14.86
CA PHE A 148 14.22 -28.69 -14.63
C PHE A 148 14.56 -29.45 -15.92
N ARG A 149 14.38 -28.83 -17.09
CA ARG A 149 14.80 -29.43 -18.35
C ARG A 149 16.32 -29.64 -18.29
N GLN A 150 16.75 -30.90 -18.32
CA GLN A 150 18.13 -31.21 -18.64
C GLN A 150 18.41 -30.64 -20.03
N GLY A 151 19.43 -29.78 -20.13
CA GLY A 151 20.08 -29.52 -21.41
C GLY A 151 20.77 -30.79 -21.89
#